data_AF-A0A930RXJ7-F1
#
_entry.id   AF-A0A930RXJ7-F1
#
_cell.length_a   1.000
_cell.length_b   1.000
_cell.length_c   1.000
_cell.angle_alpha   90.00
_cell.angle_beta   90.00
_cell.angle_gamma   90.00
#
_symmetry.space_group_name_H-M   'P 1'
#
loop_
_entity.id
_entity.type
_entity.pdbx_description
1 polymer ?
#
loop_
_entity_poly.entity_id
_entity_poly.type
_entity_poly.pdbx_seq_one_letter_code
_entity_poly.pdbx_strand_id
1 'polypeptide(L)'
;MTADSDGSSLGVQILIIVLLTALNAFFSAAEIAFVSINQGKMAQKAQEGDKRAIKVMRLLENSDEFLATIQVAITFAGFFSSASAATSFSSRIQPLLGNIPGAETL
;
A
#
# COMPACT_ATOMS: atom_id res chain seq x y z
N MET A 1 32.74 17.43 -16.54
CA MET A 1 31.35 17.87 -16.25
C MET A 1 30.56 16.64 -15.82
N THR A 2 30.39 16.44 -14.52
CA THR A 2 29.46 15.48 -13.91
C THR A 2 28.74 16.21 -12.79
N ALA A 3 27.99 17.24 -13.17
CA ALA A 3 27.01 17.87 -12.32
C ALA A 3 25.65 17.22 -12.62
N ASP A 4 24.87 17.01 -11.56
CA ASP A 4 23.46 16.60 -11.56
C ASP A 4 23.11 15.15 -11.91
N SER A 5 22.98 14.34 -10.86
CA SER A 5 22.04 13.19 -10.81
C SER A 5 21.69 12.76 -9.37
N ASP A 6 22.34 13.30 -8.34
CA ASP A 6 22.10 12.93 -6.95
C ASP A 6 20.85 13.64 -6.36
N GLY A 7 20.64 14.91 -6.72
CA GLY A 7 19.48 15.71 -6.27
C GLY A 7 18.15 15.30 -6.92
N SER A 8 18.18 14.85 -8.18
CA SER A 8 16.99 14.30 -8.85
C SER A 8 16.60 12.94 -8.28
N SER A 9 17.57 12.10 -7.89
CA SER A 9 17.27 10.80 -7.26
C SER A 9 16.68 10.95 -5.86
N LEU A 10 17.21 11.86 -5.04
CA LEU A 10 16.68 12.18 -3.71
C LEU A 10 15.29 12.84 -3.78
N GLY A 11 15.12 13.81 -4.69
CA GLY A 11 13.82 14.44 -4.92
C GLY A 11 12.76 13.44 -5.38
N VAL A 12 13.11 12.52 -6.28
CA VAL A 12 12.22 11.46 -6.75
C VAL A 12 11.95 10.41 -5.65
N GLN A 13 12.94 10.05 -4.83
CA GLN A 13 12.74 9.14 -3.69
C GLN A 13 11.78 9.74 -2.65
N ILE A 14 11.98 11.00 -2.27
CA ILE A 14 11.09 11.71 -1.35
C ILE A 14 9.69 11.81 -1.95
N LEU A 15 9.57 12.11 -3.25
CA LEU A 15 8.28 12.15 -3.94
C LEU A 15 7.57 10.79 -3.89
N ILE A 16 8.29 9.70 -4.14
CA ILE A 16 7.76 8.34 -4.06
C ILE A 16 7.32 8.02 -2.63
N ILE A 17 8.11 8.35 -1.61
CA ILE A 17 7.74 8.13 -0.20
C ILE A 17 6.49 8.92 0.14
N VAL A 18 6.43 10.21 -0.18
CA VAL A 18 5.25 11.05 0.06
C VAL A 18 4.02 10.49 -0.64
N LEU A 19 4.16 10.01 -1.87
CA LEU A 19 3.06 9.45 -2.65
C LEU A 19 2.59 8.09 -2.09
N LEU A 20 3.51 7.22 -1.67
CA LEU A 20 3.20 5.95 -1.00
C LEU A 20 2.57 6.18 0.39
N THR A 21 3.05 7.16 1.14
CA THR A 21 2.48 7.56 2.43
C THR A 21 1.08 8.15 2.23
N ALA A 22 0.87 8.98 1.22
CA ALA A 22 -0.44 9.53 0.88
C ALA A 22 -1.42 8.42 0.46
N LEU A 23 -0.97 7.44 -0.32
CA LEU A 23 -1.77 6.25 -0.67
C LEU A 23 -2.16 5.45 0.58
N ASN A 24 -1.20 5.14 1.45
CA ASN A 24 -1.49 4.43 2.71
C ASN A 24 -2.44 5.23 3.60
N ALA A 25 -2.23 6.56 3.72
CA ALA A 25 -3.11 7.44 4.47
C ALA A 25 -4.51 7.50 3.85
N PHE A 26 -4.65 7.48 2.53
CA PHE A 26 -5.94 7.44 1.84
C PHE A 26 -6.69 6.14 2.12
N PHE A 27 -6.03 4.99 1.98
CA PHE A 27 -6.66 3.70 2.28
C PHE A 27 -7.00 3.56 3.76
N SER A 28 -6.11 3.99 4.67
CA SER A 28 -6.35 3.98 6.11
C SER A 28 -7.47 4.95 6.51
N ALA A 29 -7.57 6.12 5.87
CA ALA A 29 -8.69 7.04 6.07
C ALA A 29 -10.01 6.46 5.51
N ALA A 30 -9.98 5.74 4.40
CA ALA A 30 -11.16 5.06 3.86
C ALA A 30 -11.64 3.94 4.79
N GLU A 31 -10.71 3.16 5.36
CA GLU A 31 -10.98 2.15 6.37
C GLU A 31 -11.59 2.77 7.64
N ILE A 32 -10.95 3.80 8.21
CA ILE A 32 -11.46 4.51 9.40
C ILE A 32 -12.81 5.15 9.12
N ALA A 33 -12.99 5.77 7.96
CA ALA A 33 -14.28 6.33 7.56
C ALA A 33 -15.35 5.24 7.56
N PHE A 34 -15.05 4.07 7.01
CA PHE A 34 -15.96 2.93 6.96
C PHE A 34 -16.29 2.37 8.35
N VAL A 35 -15.28 2.18 9.21
CA VAL A 35 -15.43 1.74 10.61
C VAL A 35 -16.22 2.76 11.43
N SER A 36 -16.04 4.05 11.16
CA SER A 36 -16.70 5.14 11.92
C SER A 36 -18.18 5.35 11.54
N ILE A 37 -18.69 4.67 10.51
CA ILE A 37 -20.09 4.83 10.10
C ILE A 37 -21.00 4.37 11.25
N ASN A 38 -21.87 5.27 11.69
CA ASN A 38 -22.92 4.92 12.64
C ASN A 38 -23.98 4.06 11.95
N GLN A 39 -23.87 2.75 12.14
CA GLN A 39 -24.78 1.76 11.57
C GLN A 39 -26.25 2.03 11.94
N GLY A 40 -26.54 2.53 13.14
CA GLY A 40 -27.90 2.85 13.58
C GLY A 40 -28.56 3.97 12.77
N LYS A 41 -27.83 5.07 12.52
CA LYS A 41 -28.31 6.15 11.64
C LYS A 41 -28.47 5.70 10.19
N MET A 42 -27.60 4.80 9.74
CA MET A 42 -27.63 4.31 8.36
C MET A 42 -28.74 3.27 8.14
N ALA A 43 -29.03 2.45 9.14
CA ALA A 43 -30.19 1.56 9.17
C ALA A 43 -31.50 2.34 9.14
N GLN A 44 -31.61 3.45 9.89
CA GLN A 44 -32.78 4.31 9.85
C GLN A 44 -33.02 4.88 8.43
N LYS A 45 -31.98 5.42 7.78
CA LYS A 45 -32.10 5.91 6.40
C LYS A 45 -32.44 4.81 5.39
N ALA A 46 -31.95 3.58 5.61
CA ALA A 46 -32.29 2.44 4.78
C ALA A 46 -33.78 2.05 4.94
N GLN A 47 -34.32 2.12 6.16
CA GLN A 47 -35.74 1.91 6.44
C GLN A 47 -36.63 3.00 5.84
N GLU A 48 -36.14 4.24 5.77
CA GLU A 48 -36.81 5.37 5.09
C GLU A 48 -36.80 5.24 3.55
N GLY A 49 -36.18 4.19 2.99
CA GLY A 49 -36.22 3.87 1.57
C GLY A 49 -35.05 4.42 0.74
N ASP A 50 -34.00 4.97 1.38
CA ASP A 50 -32.82 5.44 0.66
C ASP A 50 -32.02 4.23 0.10
N LYS A 51 -32.10 4.07 -1.23
CA LYS A 51 -31.40 3.02 -1.97
C LYS A 51 -29.88 3.02 -1.74
N ARG A 52 -29.28 4.19 -1.47
CA ARG A 52 -27.85 4.32 -1.15
C ARG A 52 -27.56 3.78 0.25
N ALA A 53 -28.38 4.15 1.22
CA ALA A 53 -28.26 3.66 2.60
C ALA A 53 -28.41 2.14 2.70
N ILE A 54 -29.35 1.54 1.93
CA ILE A 54 -29.51 0.08 1.84
C ILE A 54 -28.23 -0.59 1.32
N LYS A 55 -27.60 -0.01 0.28
CA LYS A 55 -26.39 -0.56 -0.32
C LYS A 55 -25.18 -0.46 0.62
N VAL A 56 -25.06 0.67 1.32
CA VAL A 56 -24.05 0.89 2.35
C VAL A 56 -24.26 -0.05 3.54
N MET A 57 -25.50 -0.29 3.98
CA MET A 57 -25.81 -1.25 5.04
C MET A 57 -25.35 -2.67 4.70
N ARG A 58 -25.58 -3.15 3.46
CA ARG A 58 -25.09 -4.47 3.04
C ARG A 58 -23.56 -4.60 3.06
N LEU A 59 -22.86 -3.50 2.75
CA LEU A 59 -21.40 -3.46 2.82
C LEU A 59 -20.92 -3.40 4.28
N LEU A 60 -21.65 -2.68 5.15
CA LEU A 60 -21.35 -2.59 6.59
C LEU A 60 -21.61 -3.89 7.33
N GLU A 61 -22.60 -4.68 6.90
CA GLU A 61 -22.92 -6.01 7.44
C GLU A 61 -21.73 -6.98 7.33
N ASN A 62 -20.86 -6.78 6.33
CA ASN A 62 -19.62 -7.56 6.11
C ASN A 62 -18.38 -6.66 6.15
N SER A 63 -18.39 -5.65 7.04
CA SER A 63 -17.30 -4.67 7.12
C SER A 63 -15.93 -5.29 7.32
N ASP A 64 -15.83 -6.36 8.12
CA ASP A 64 -14.59 -7.07 8.39
C ASP A 64 -13.97 -7.68 7.12
N GLU A 65 -14.79 -8.26 6.24
CA GLU A 65 -14.33 -8.89 5.00
C GLU A 65 -13.90 -7.86 3.95
N PHE A 66 -14.61 -6.73 3.89
CA PHE A 66 -14.24 -5.60 3.02
C PHE A 66 -12.91 -4.97 3.44
N LEU A 67 -12.72 -4.73 4.74
CA LEU A 67 -11.47 -4.18 5.27
C LEU A 67 -10.30 -5.15 5.13
N ALA A 68 -10.51 -6.44 5.43
CA ALA A 68 -9.51 -7.48 5.23
C ALA A 68 -9.03 -7.55 3.77
N THR A 69 -9.94 -7.38 2.81
CA THR A 69 -9.59 -7.35 1.38
C THR A 69 -8.67 -6.18 1.02
N ILE A 70 -8.91 -4.98 1.57
CA ILE A 70 -8.05 -3.82 1.37
C ILE A 70 -6.64 -4.08 1.94
N GLN A 71 -6.55 -4.66 3.13
CA GLN A 71 -5.28 -4.93 3.79
C GLN A 71 -4.45 -6.00 3.08
N VAL A 72 -5.11 -7.04 2.55
CA VAL A 72 -4.46 -8.04 1.68
C VAL A 72 -3.91 -7.36 0.42
N ALA A 73 -4.66 -6.48 -0.22
CA ALA A 73 -4.20 -5.76 -1.41
C ALA A 73 -2.95 -4.88 -1.14
N ILE A 74 -2.91 -4.16 -0.01
CA ILE A 74 -1.75 -3.36 0.41
C ILE A 74 -0.53 -4.27 0.61
N THR A 75 -0.72 -5.41 1.28
CA THR A 75 0.33 -6.38 1.55
C THR A 75 0.91 -6.96 0.25
N PHE A 76 0.04 -7.33 -0.71
CA PHE A 76 0.45 -7.82 -2.02
C PHE A 76 1.23 -6.76 -2.82
N ALA A 77 0.77 -5.51 -2.82
CA ALA A 77 1.48 -4.42 -3.47
C ALA A 77 2.88 -4.21 -2.86
N GLY A 78 3.00 -4.24 -1.54
CA GLY A 78 4.28 -4.17 -0.82
C GLY A 78 5.22 -5.34 -1.14
N PHE A 79 4.67 -6.55 -1.26
CA PHE A 79 5.42 -7.74 -1.66
C PHE A 79 6.01 -7.60 -3.07
N PHE A 80 5.22 -7.18 -4.06
CA PHE A 80 5.71 -6.94 -5.42
C PHE A 80 6.78 -5.85 -5.48
N SER A 81 6.58 -4.75 -4.74
CA SER A 81 7.58 -3.67 -4.66
C SER A 81 8.90 -4.16 -4.06
N SER A 82 8.83 -4.96 -2.98
CA SER A 82 10.01 -5.57 -2.34
C SER A 82 10.71 -6.57 -3.25
N ALA A 83 9.96 -7.40 -3.99
CA ALA A 83 10.53 -8.34 -4.96
C ALA A 83 11.27 -7.60 -6.08
N SER A 84 10.68 -6.55 -6.66
CA SER A 84 11.33 -5.72 -7.69
C SER A 84 12.58 -5.01 -7.17
N ALA A 85 12.54 -4.52 -5.93
CA ALA A 85 13.71 -3.95 -5.26
C ALA A 85 14.80 -5.00 -5.06
N ALA A 86 14.47 -6.23 -4.64
CA ALA A 86 15.42 -7.31 -4.44
C ALA A 86 16.13 -7.71 -5.75
N THR A 87 15.43 -7.79 -6.88
CA THR A 87 16.06 -8.05 -8.19
C THR A 87 17.01 -6.92 -8.59
N SER A 88 16.62 -5.67 -8.31
CA SER A 88 17.45 -4.49 -8.58
C SER A 88 18.67 -4.39 -7.64
N PHE A 89 18.54 -4.90 -6.41
CA PHE A 89 19.61 -4.92 -5.42
C PHE A 89 20.59 -6.07 -5.69
N SER A 90 20.10 -7.22 -6.16
CA SER A 90 20.92 -8.39 -6.51
C SER A 90 22.04 -8.03 -7.49
N SER A 91 21.74 -7.27 -8.54
CA SER A 91 22.73 -6.80 -9.52
C SER A 91 23.76 -5.82 -8.95
N ARG A 92 23.43 -5.11 -7.86
CA ARG A 92 24.35 -4.19 -7.16
C ARG A 92 25.19 -4.89 -6.08
N ILE A 93 24.64 -5.92 -5.42
CA ILE A 93 25.33 -6.69 -4.39
C ILE A 93 26.23 -7.79 -4.97
N GLN A 94 25.86 -8.38 -6.11
CA GLN A 94 26.64 -9.42 -6.79
C GLN A 94 28.14 -9.08 -6.97
N PRO A 95 28.55 -7.88 -7.43
CA PRO A 95 29.96 -7.54 -7.55
C PRO A 95 30.67 -7.34 -6.19
N LEU A 96 29.94 -7.00 -5.12
CA LEU A 96 30.50 -6.87 -3.77
C LEU A 96 30.74 -8.24 -3.11
N LEU A 97 29.88 -9.22 -3.39
CA LEU A 97 30.05 -10.61 -2.93
C LEU A 97 31.07 -11.39 -3.76
N GLY A 98 31.22 -11.08 -5.05
CA GLY A 98 32.21 -11.73 -5.93
C GLY A 98 33.67 -11.49 -5.54
N ASN A 99 33.95 -10.51 -4.68
CA ASN A 99 35.29 -10.22 -4.16
C ASN A 99 35.60 -10.92 -2.82
N ILE A 100 34.70 -11.79 -2.33
CA ILE A 100 34.95 -12.61 -1.14
C ILE A 100 35.77 -13.84 -1.59
N PRO A 101 37.02 -14.02 -1.11
CA PRO A 101 37.80 -15.21 -1.41
C PRO A 101 37.09 -16.44 -0.84
N GLY A 102 36.52 -17.30 -1.72
CA GLY A 102 35.83 -18.55 -1.33
C GLY A 102 34.46 -18.81 -1.96
N ALA A 103 33.92 -17.90 -2.78
CA ALA A 103 32.59 -18.07 -3.39
C ALA A 103 32.56 -19.01 -4.62
N GLU A 104 33.70 -19.43 -5.18
CA GLU A 104 33.77 -20.29 -6.38
C GLU A 104 33.74 -21.81 -6.09
N THR A 105 33.63 -22.24 -4.82
CA THR A 105 33.70 -23.67 -4.44
C THR A 105 32.40 -24.27 -3.90
N LEU A 106 31.24 -23.63 -4.10
CA LEU A 106 29.91 -24.18 -3.75
C LEU A 106 28.95 -24.10 -4.93
#